data_AF-A0A938WK75-F1
#
_entry.id   AF-A0A938WK75-F1
#
_cell.length_a   1.000
_cell.length_b   1.000
_cell.length_c   1.000
_cell.angle_alpha   90.00
_cell.angle_beta   90.00
_cell.angle_gamma   90.00
#
_symmetry.space_group_name_H-M   'P 1'
#
loop_
_entity.id
_entity.type
_entity.pdbx_description
1 polymer ?
#
loop_
_entity_poly.entity_id
_entity_poly.type
_entity_poly.pdbx_seq_one_letter_code
_entity_poly.pdbx_strand_id
1 'polypeptide(L)'
;MKRILFVTALTVLLALQAMAQCAFVFPSEVKPLLHTSWGQEHPYNKLCPWEQVDTIVRHSPAGCGPLVMAQVMRRYSYPQRSRLIGTAYDWADMPAAATDSTPTGQQDAVAQLIVDCGTAAGTVYTQSASATKINGVVAGLKKYFGYSRYMHITDKADYAGAEGLQEWKRLMFGELKAGRPVVIRAERNSHDAHVFIIDGCRDSAVHVNWGWGGKLNGYYDPDTLGGYRLNQRMVVDVAPEPYRPATRTVTLRRPGTLAAHIGPADRLTLRHLRVAGAINGADIRLMRTLAGGGPKGRRGGVLATIDLSRAVILTMPDSAFCGCANLTYVALPLTLPEISRYAFASCPNLNRIDIPAMVGEIKRGAFYGCFNLIDVTLPASLRAIGASAFNSCTSLTELHLPRSVTSVGPGAFAYSKNLHTLTAPKALHNIGRDALKGTAVTKINRL
;
A
#
# COMPACT_ATOMS: atom_id res chain seq x y z
N MET A 1 -55.63 -23.58 10.94
CA MET A 1 -54.38 -24.19 10.43
C MET A 1 -53.96 -23.71 9.03
N LYS A 2 -54.86 -23.57 8.03
CA LYS A 2 -54.49 -23.15 6.66
C LYS A 2 -53.88 -21.73 6.54
N ARG A 3 -54.31 -20.75 7.36
CA ARG A 3 -53.72 -19.39 7.37
C ARG A 3 -52.31 -19.30 7.95
N ILE A 4 -51.95 -20.18 8.89
CA ILE A 4 -50.63 -20.17 9.54
C ILE A 4 -49.58 -20.79 8.60
N LEU A 5 -49.93 -21.85 7.86
CA LEU A 5 -49.07 -22.43 6.82
C LEU A 5 -48.82 -21.46 5.65
N PHE A 6 -49.80 -20.61 5.30
CA PHE A 6 -49.66 -19.66 4.21
C PHE A 6 -48.73 -18.49 4.57
N VAL A 7 -48.77 -18.03 5.83
CA VAL A 7 -47.89 -16.97 6.33
C VAL A 7 -46.45 -17.46 6.47
N THR A 8 -46.23 -18.70 6.95
CA THR A 8 -44.88 -19.28 7.02
C THR A 8 -44.29 -19.62 5.64
N ALA A 9 -45.11 -20.09 4.70
CA ALA A 9 -44.67 -20.28 3.31
C ALA A 9 -44.32 -18.96 2.63
N LEU A 10 -45.10 -17.89 2.86
CA LEU A 10 -44.85 -16.57 2.27
C LEU A 10 -43.62 -15.88 2.88
N THR A 11 -43.37 -16.02 4.20
CA THR A 11 -42.15 -15.50 4.82
C THR A 11 -40.90 -16.28 4.42
N VAL A 12 -41.00 -17.60 4.24
CA VAL A 12 -39.89 -18.41 3.69
C VAL A 12 -39.65 -18.09 2.22
N LEU A 13 -40.71 -17.85 1.42
CA LEU A 13 -40.58 -17.44 0.02
C LEU A 13 -40.02 -16.01 -0.12
N LEU A 14 -40.42 -15.07 0.75
CA LEU A 14 -39.83 -13.73 0.83
C LEU A 14 -38.40 -13.76 1.35
N ALA A 15 -38.06 -14.66 2.28
CA ALA A 15 -36.68 -14.86 2.73
C ALA A 15 -35.81 -15.51 1.65
N LEU A 16 -36.35 -16.47 0.88
CA LEU A 16 -35.70 -17.06 -0.29
C LEU A 16 -35.59 -16.06 -1.46
N GLN A 17 -36.59 -15.19 -1.66
CA GLN A 17 -36.54 -14.09 -2.64
C GLN A 17 -35.57 -12.99 -2.19
N ALA A 18 -35.44 -12.69 -0.89
CA ALA A 18 -34.44 -11.77 -0.35
C ALA A 18 -33.03 -12.36 -0.39
N MET A 19 -32.89 -13.68 -0.18
CA MET A 19 -31.62 -14.40 -0.39
C MET A 19 -31.27 -14.52 -1.89
N ALA A 20 -32.27 -14.59 -2.77
CA ALA A 20 -32.08 -14.54 -4.22
C ALA A 20 -31.84 -13.11 -4.76
N GLN A 21 -32.22 -12.06 -4.01
CA GLN A 21 -31.93 -10.65 -4.33
C GLN A 21 -30.55 -10.16 -3.84
N CYS A 22 -29.76 -11.01 -3.18
CA CYS A 22 -28.43 -10.66 -2.66
C CYS A 22 -27.27 -11.35 -3.39
N ALA A 23 -27.49 -11.94 -4.56
CA ALA A 23 -26.38 -12.15 -5.49
C ALA A 23 -26.00 -10.77 -6.04
N PHE A 24 -24.97 -10.17 -5.47
CA PHE A 24 -24.34 -9.01 -6.07
C PHE A 24 -23.73 -9.43 -7.42
N VAL A 25 -24.48 -9.22 -8.49
CA VAL A 25 -24.09 -9.52 -9.87
C VAL A 25 -23.45 -8.27 -10.46
N PHE A 26 -22.17 -8.35 -10.81
CA PHE A 26 -21.54 -7.33 -11.64
C PHE A 26 -21.82 -7.63 -13.12
N PRO A 27 -22.53 -6.75 -13.84
CA PRO A 27 -23.11 -7.09 -15.15
C PRO A 27 -22.13 -7.07 -16.33
N SER A 28 -20.81 -7.05 -16.13
CA SER A 28 -19.84 -6.97 -17.23
C SER A 28 -18.63 -7.86 -16.99
N GLU A 29 -18.42 -8.81 -17.90
CA GLU A 29 -17.20 -9.63 -17.97
C GLU A 29 -15.98 -8.73 -18.19
N VAL A 30 -14.91 -8.99 -17.44
CA VAL A 30 -13.56 -8.50 -17.72
C VAL A 30 -12.72 -9.73 -17.99
N LYS A 31 -12.30 -9.90 -19.25
CA LYS A 31 -11.38 -10.98 -19.63
C LYS A 31 -10.06 -10.82 -18.84
N PRO A 32 -9.34 -11.92 -18.56
CA PRO A 32 -8.05 -11.87 -17.87
C PRO A 32 -7.14 -10.80 -18.46
N LEU A 33 -6.76 -9.84 -17.62
CA LEU A 33 -5.96 -8.69 -17.99
C LEU A 33 -4.52 -9.11 -18.23
N LEU A 34 -4.00 -10.09 -17.50
CA LEU A 34 -2.64 -10.59 -17.70
C LEU A 34 -2.58 -11.54 -18.89
N HIS A 35 -1.49 -11.40 -19.66
CA HIS A 35 -1.14 -12.33 -20.72
C HIS A 35 -0.01 -13.29 -20.30
N THR A 36 0.41 -13.24 -19.05
CA THR A 36 1.52 -14.02 -18.51
C THR A 36 1.04 -15.26 -17.76
N SER A 37 1.72 -16.37 -17.97
CA SER A 37 1.57 -17.61 -17.19
C SER A 37 2.89 -17.96 -16.51
N TRP A 38 3.47 -17.00 -15.78
CA TRP A 38 4.80 -17.16 -15.18
C TRP A 38 4.75 -18.01 -13.89
N GLY A 39 5.90 -18.58 -13.53
CA GLY A 39 6.09 -19.46 -12.36
C GLY A 39 7.21 -18.96 -11.44
N GLN A 40 7.55 -19.77 -10.43
CA GLN A 40 8.59 -19.44 -9.45
C GLN A 40 9.86 -20.28 -9.58
N GLU A 41 9.85 -21.30 -10.43
CA GLU A 41 10.98 -22.19 -10.68
C GLU A 41 11.68 -21.83 -11.99
N HIS A 42 12.60 -22.66 -12.47
CA HIS A 42 13.28 -22.43 -13.74
C HIS A 42 12.28 -22.22 -14.90
N PRO A 43 12.50 -21.28 -15.83
CA PRO A 43 13.64 -20.35 -15.92
C PRO A 43 13.50 -19.05 -15.10
N TYR A 44 12.39 -18.85 -14.40
CA TYR A 44 12.06 -17.60 -13.71
C TYR A 44 13.00 -17.28 -12.54
N ASN A 45 13.53 -18.30 -11.86
CA ASN A 45 14.47 -18.14 -10.75
C ASN A 45 15.95 -18.28 -11.13
N LYS A 46 16.28 -18.31 -12.43
CA LYS A 46 17.64 -18.53 -12.93
C LYS A 46 18.69 -17.57 -12.33
N LEU A 47 18.29 -16.35 -11.97
CA LEU A 47 19.18 -15.34 -11.38
C LEU A 47 18.96 -15.15 -9.87
N CYS A 48 18.05 -15.91 -9.25
CA CYS A 48 17.89 -15.90 -7.80
C CYS A 48 19.13 -16.51 -7.11
N PRO A 49 19.37 -16.18 -5.82
CA PRO A 49 20.46 -16.78 -5.04
C PRO A 49 20.45 -18.31 -5.15
N TRP A 50 21.64 -18.91 -5.16
CA TRP A 50 21.80 -20.35 -5.33
C TRP A 50 22.80 -20.91 -4.32
N GLU A 51 22.71 -22.22 -4.15
CA GLU A 51 23.69 -23.03 -3.44
C GLU A 51 24.02 -24.28 -4.27
N GLN A 52 25.23 -24.78 -4.11
CA GLN A 52 25.65 -26.04 -4.71
C GLN A 52 25.64 -27.12 -3.62
N VAL A 53 24.82 -28.14 -3.83
CA VAL A 53 24.79 -29.34 -3.00
C VAL A 53 25.30 -30.48 -3.88
N ASP A 54 26.48 -30.99 -3.54
CA ASP A 54 27.25 -31.93 -4.36
C ASP A 54 27.51 -31.39 -5.78
N THR A 55 26.93 -32.02 -6.79
CA THR A 55 27.04 -31.63 -8.21
C THR A 55 25.83 -30.85 -8.72
N ILE A 56 24.84 -30.57 -7.86
CA ILE A 56 23.57 -29.94 -8.24
C ILE A 56 23.55 -28.49 -7.76
N VAL A 57 23.42 -27.55 -8.70
CA VAL A 57 23.11 -26.15 -8.40
C VAL A 57 21.60 -26.01 -8.20
N ARG A 58 21.19 -25.48 -7.04
CA ARG A 58 19.79 -25.19 -6.74
C ARG A 58 19.62 -23.70 -6.50
N HIS A 59 18.84 -23.06 -7.36
CA HIS A 59 18.40 -21.68 -7.15
C HIS A 59 17.21 -21.65 -6.20
N SER A 60 17.19 -20.67 -5.30
CA SER A 60 16.00 -20.36 -4.51
C SER A 60 14.80 -20.09 -5.41
N PRO A 61 13.58 -20.49 -5.03
CA PRO A 61 12.38 -20.10 -5.78
C PRO A 61 12.27 -18.57 -5.89
N ALA A 62 11.71 -18.06 -6.99
CA ALA A 62 11.57 -16.62 -7.22
C ALA A 62 10.78 -15.89 -6.11
N GLY A 63 9.83 -16.60 -5.48
CA GLY A 63 8.91 -16.04 -4.50
C GLY A 63 7.67 -15.42 -5.15
N CYS A 64 6.54 -15.51 -4.46
CA CYS A 64 5.26 -15.00 -4.96
C CYS A 64 5.23 -13.47 -5.08
N GLY A 65 5.85 -12.75 -4.15
CA GLY A 65 5.94 -11.27 -4.16
C GLY A 65 6.65 -10.71 -5.41
N PRO A 66 7.89 -11.13 -5.70
CA PRO A 66 8.62 -10.67 -6.88
C PRO A 66 7.91 -11.03 -8.18
N LEU A 67 7.33 -12.24 -8.22
CA LEU A 67 6.59 -12.71 -9.39
C LEU A 67 5.35 -11.86 -9.67
N VAL A 68 4.54 -11.51 -8.65
CA VAL A 68 3.37 -10.65 -8.88
C VAL A 68 3.77 -9.24 -9.31
N MET A 69 4.87 -8.69 -8.79
CA MET A 69 5.40 -7.40 -9.25
C MET A 69 5.78 -7.47 -10.73
N ALA A 70 6.54 -8.49 -11.11
CA ALA A 70 7.01 -8.69 -12.47
C ALA A 70 5.84 -8.86 -13.46
N GLN A 71 4.81 -9.66 -13.11
CA GLN A 71 3.62 -9.84 -13.95
C GLN A 71 2.77 -8.56 -14.07
N VAL A 72 2.63 -7.79 -12.98
CA VAL A 72 2.00 -6.46 -13.00
C VAL A 72 2.77 -5.51 -13.90
N MET A 73 4.10 -5.48 -13.82
CA MET A 73 4.95 -4.65 -14.68
C MET A 73 4.85 -5.06 -16.15
N ARG A 74 4.84 -6.36 -16.43
CA ARG A 74 4.65 -6.89 -17.78
C ARG A 74 3.30 -6.49 -18.38
N ARG A 75 2.23 -6.49 -17.57
CA ARG A 75 0.89 -6.03 -18.00
C ARG A 75 0.88 -4.60 -18.49
N TYR A 76 1.67 -3.72 -17.86
CA TYR A 76 1.75 -2.31 -18.28
C TYR A 76 2.92 -2.05 -19.23
N SER A 77 3.81 -3.02 -19.44
CA SER A 77 5.10 -2.84 -20.12
C SER A 77 5.83 -1.60 -19.58
N TYR A 78 5.92 -1.53 -18.26
CA TYR A 78 6.44 -0.37 -17.53
C TYR A 78 7.15 -0.80 -16.23
N PRO A 79 8.27 -0.16 -15.83
CA PRO A 79 8.91 0.99 -16.47
C PRO A 79 9.85 0.59 -17.61
N GLN A 80 10.30 1.57 -18.41
CA GLN A 80 11.39 1.34 -19.37
C GLN A 80 12.74 1.21 -18.69
N ARG A 81 12.91 1.85 -17.52
CA ARG A 81 14.12 1.80 -16.71
C ARG A 81 13.80 1.83 -15.22
N SER A 82 14.42 0.94 -14.45
CA SER A 82 14.31 0.88 -12.99
C SER A 82 15.03 2.06 -12.31
N ARG A 83 14.45 2.57 -11.22
CA ARG A 83 15.11 3.54 -10.31
C ARG A 83 15.93 2.86 -9.21
N LEU A 84 15.94 1.53 -9.15
CA LEU A 84 16.72 0.76 -8.17
C LEU A 84 18.22 0.79 -8.53
N ILE A 85 18.57 0.22 -9.68
CA ILE A 85 19.95 0.13 -10.19
C ILE A 85 20.06 0.58 -11.66
N GLY A 86 19.00 1.13 -12.25
CA GLY A 86 19.03 1.62 -13.63
C GLY A 86 18.84 0.56 -14.71
N THR A 87 18.42 -0.67 -14.38
CA THR A 87 18.13 -1.74 -15.36
C THR A 87 17.14 -1.25 -16.41
N ALA A 88 17.45 -1.42 -17.69
CA ALA A 88 16.51 -1.18 -18.78
C ALA A 88 15.75 -2.48 -19.09
N TYR A 89 14.43 -2.40 -19.22
CA TYR A 89 13.60 -3.56 -19.53
C TYR A 89 13.11 -3.48 -20.96
N ASP A 90 13.58 -4.38 -21.81
CA ASP A 90 12.97 -4.59 -23.13
C ASP A 90 11.75 -5.50 -22.98
N TRP A 91 10.57 -4.92 -23.08
CA TRP A 91 9.31 -5.63 -22.92
C TRP A 91 8.97 -6.54 -24.11
N ALA A 92 9.64 -6.37 -25.26
CA ALA A 92 9.51 -7.28 -26.40
C ALA A 92 10.16 -8.64 -26.11
N ASP A 93 11.23 -8.66 -25.31
CA ASP A 93 11.95 -9.87 -24.89
C ASP A 93 11.32 -10.58 -23.69
N MET A 94 10.16 -10.11 -23.22
CA MET A 94 9.44 -10.69 -22.08
C MET A 94 8.27 -11.57 -22.58
N PRO A 95 8.48 -12.89 -22.78
CA PRO A 95 7.46 -13.77 -23.33
C PRO A 95 6.28 -13.96 -22.37
N ALA A 96 5.12 -14.34 -22.93
CA ALA A 96 3.92 -14.68 -22.16
C ALA A 96 4.14 -15.87 -21.21
N ALA A 97 4.99 -16.82 -21.60
CA ALA A 97 5.46 -17.92 -20.77
C ALA A 97 6.90 -18.25 -21.18
N ALA A 98 7.72 -18.63 -20.22
CA ALA A 98 9.07 -19.11 -20.45
C ALA A 98 9.19 -20.58 -20.02
N THR A 99 9.98 -21.32 -20.78
CA THR A 99 10.29 -22.75 -20.66
C THR A 99 11.78 -22.97 -20.89
N ASP A 100 12.27 -24.19 -20.69
CA ASP A 100 13.67 -24.55 -20.95
C ASP A 100 14.08 -24.37 -22.43
N SER A 101 13.11 -24.41 -23.34
CA SER A 101 13.30 -24.18 -24.79
C SER A 101 13.23 -22.71 -25.20
N THR A 102 12.87 -21.80 -24.28
CA THR A 102 12.83 -20.36 -24.57
C THR A 102 14.24 -19.82 -24.82
N PRO A 103 14.48 -18.90 -25.78
CA PRO A 103 15.80 -18.34 -26.01
C PRO A 103 16.44 -17.76 -24.74
N THR A 104 17.74 -17.99 -24.55
CA THR A 104 18.46 -17.63 -23.31
C THR A 104 18.31 -16.14 -22.95
N GLY A 105 18.35 -15.23 -23.93
CA GLY A 105 18.16 -13.80 -23.69
C GLY A 105 16.77 -13.46 -23.12
N GLN A 106 15.71 -14.16 -23.54
CA GLN A 106 14.36 -13.97 -23.01
C GLN A 106 14.21 -14.57 -21.61
N GLN A 107 14.86 -15.71 -21.34
CA GLN A 107 14.94 -16.26 -19.99
C GLN A 107 15.63 -15.29 -19.04
N ASP A 108 16.77 -14.73 -19.46
CA ASP A 108 17.57 -13.78 -18.69
C ASP A 108 16.80 -12.48 -18.44
N ALA A 109 16.06 -11.99 -19.43
CA ALA A 109 15.21 -10.80 -19.30
C ALA A 109 14.17 -10.98 -18.18
N VAL A 110 13.41 -12.08 -18.21
CA VAL A 110 12.37 -12.36 -17.20
C VAL A 110 13.00 -12.61 -15.83
N ALA A 111 14.08 -13.38 -15.76
CA ALA A 111 14.77 -13.67 -14.50
C ALA A 111 15.36 -12.39 -13.87
N GLN A 112 15.91 -11.48 -14.67
CA GLN A 112 16.47 -10.21 -14.19
C GLN A 112 15.37 -9.32 -13.62
N LEU A 113 14.22 -9.21 -14.31
CA LEU A 113 13.07 -8.47 -13.81
C LEU A 113 12.60 -9.01 -12.45
N ILE A 114 12.55 -10.34 -12.29
CA ILE A 114 12.13 -11.00 -11.05
C ILE A 114 13.11 -10.73 -9.91
N VAL A 115 14.42 -10.81 -10.16
CA VAL A 115 15.44 -10.51 -9.13
C VAL A 115 15.36 -9.04 -8.70
N ASP A 116 15.27 -8.12 -9.66
CA ASP A 116 15.10 -6.70 -9.35
C ASP A 116 13.86 -6.45 -8.50
N CYS A 117 12.75 -7.14 -8.80
CA CYS A 117 11.53 -7.09 -8.01
C CYS A 117 11.73 -7.63 -6.58
N GLY A 118 12.50 -8.71 -6.41
CA GLY A 118 12.81 -9.27 -5.11
C GLY A 118 13.70 -8.39 -4.25
N THR A 119 14.75 -7.80 -4.85
CA THR A 119 15.57 -6.81 -4.18
C THR A 119 14.74 -5.59 -3.77
N ALA A 120 13.90 -5.07 -4.67
CA ALA A 120 13.02 -3.94 -4.41
C ALA A 120 12.00 -4.21 -3.29
N ALA A 121 11.49 -5.44 -3.17
CA ALA A 121 10.51 -5.83 -2.16
C ALA A 121 11.12 -6.27 -0.82
N GLY A 122 12.45 -6.41 -0.74
CA GLY A 122 13.14 -6.97 0.43
C GLY A 122 12.79 -8.45 0.64
N THR A 123 12.75 -9.23 -0.43
CA THR A 123 12.48 -10.66 -0.40
C THR A 123 13.58 -11.41 0.36
N VAL A 124 13.18 -12.29 1.27
CA VAL A 124 14.08 -13.22 1.96
C VAL A 124 14.09 -14.52 1.19
N TYR A 125 15.18 -14.78 0.49
CA TYR A 125 15.41 -16.02 -0.26
C TYR A 125 15.95 -17.11 0.67
N THR A 126 15.38 -18.31 0.57
CA THR A 126 15.89 -19.52 1.23
C THR A 126 15.92 -20.68 0.24
N GLN A 127 16.49 -21.82 0.65
CA GLN A 127 16.61 -22.99 -0.21
C GLN A 127 15.25 -23.53 -0.70
N SER A 128 14.22 -23.49 0.15
CA SER A 128 12.93 -24.14 -0.13
C SER A 128 11.77 -23.16 -0.36
N ALA A 129 11.92 -21.89 0.04
CA ALA A 129 10.88 -20.88 -0.13
C ALA A 129 11.46 -19.46 -0.11
N SER A 130 10.78 -18.54 -0.78
CA SER A 130 11.14 -17.12 -0.77
C SER A 130 10.00 -16.28 -0.24
N ALA A 131 10.24 -15.60 0.88
CA ALA A 131 9.22 -14.89 1.64
C ALA A 131 9.26 -13.39 1.35
N THR A 132 8.11 -12.82 1.00
CA THR A 132 7.97 -11.38 0.72
C THR A 132 6.76 -10.81 1.44
N LYS A 133 6.93 -9.69 2.11
CA LYS A 133 5.81 -8.97 2.74
C LYS A 133 5.07 -8.16 1.67
N ILE A 134 3.74 -8.17 1.67
CA ILE A 134 2.92 -7.36 0.75
C ILE A 134 3.23 -5.86 0.86
N ASN A 135 3.63 -5.38 2.04
CA ASN A 135 4.10 -4.00 2.21
C ASN A 135 5.37 -3.72 1.39
N GLY A 136 6.28 -4.69 1.31
CA GLY A 136 7.49 -4.62 0.49
C GLY A 136 7.18 -4.58 -1.00
N VAL A 137 6.19 -5.36 -1.46
CA VAL A 137 5.67 -5.29 -2.84
C VAL A 137 5.20 -3.88 -3.19
N VAL A 138 4.37 -3.28 -2.32
CA VAL A 138 3.84 -1.92 -2.54
C VAL A 138 4.95 -0.87 -2.48
N ALA A 139 5.86 -0.99 -1.50
CA ALA A 139 7.01 -0.10 -1.35
C ALA A 139 7.93 -0.12 -2.58
N GLY A 140 8.27 -1.33 -3.06
CA GLY A 140 9.17 -1.54 -4.18
C GLY A 140 8.61 -0.97 -5.48
N LEU A 141 7.35 -1.27 -5.81
CA LEU A 141 6.66 -0.74 -6.99
C LEU A 141 6.66 0.80 -7.00
N LYS A 142 6.35 1.43 -5.87
CA LYS A 142 6.35 2.91 -5.77
C LYS A 142 7.75 3.50 -5.87
N LYS A 143 8.68 3.05 -5.02
CA LYS A 143 10.00 3.66 -4.87
C LYS A 143 10.85 3.44 -6.11
N TYR A 144 10.88 2.21 -6.60
CA TYR A 144 11.87 1.79 -7.59
C TYR A 144 11.32 1.64 -9.00
N PHE A 145 10.01 1.43 -9.16
CA PHE A 145 9.41 1.15 -10.47
C PHE A 145 8.42 2.21 -10.95
N GLY A 146 8.26 3.31 -10.22
CA GLY A 146 7.47 4.46 -10.69
C GLY A 146 5.96 4.19 -10.77
N TYR A 147 5.45 3.33 -9.89
CA TYR A 147 4.01 3.11 -9.74
C TYR A 147 3.35 4.17 -8.86
N SER A 148 2.04 4.30 -9.07
CA SER A 148 1.16 5.26 -8.41
C SER A 148 1.40 5.37 -6.90
N ARG A 149 1.64 6.60 -6.44
CA ARG A 149 1.65 6.92 -5.00
C ARG A 149 0.33 6.61 -4.29
N TYR A 150 -0.79 6.53 -5.02
CA TYR A 150 -2.13 6.21 -4.47
C TYR A 150 -2.31 4.71 -4.20
N MET A 151 -1.42 3.87 -4.73
CA MET A 151 -1.47 2.42 -4.49
C MET A 151 -1.41 2.12 -3.00
N HIS A 152 -2.32 1.33 -2.47
CA HIS A 152 -2.35 1.05 -1.03
C HIS A 152 -2.92 -0.33 -0.74
N ILE A 153 -2.59 -0.82 0.45
CA ILE A 153 -3.16 -2.06 0.98
C ILE A 153 -4.44 -1.69 1.72
N THR A 154 -5.49 -2.45 1.46
CA THR A 154 -6.72 -2.42 2.24
C THR A 154 -7.03 -3.82 2.74
N ASP A 155 -7.52 -3.91 3.98
CA ASP A 155 -7.70 -5.17 4.68
C ASP A 155 -9.18 -5.56 4.67
N LYS A 156 -9.52 -6.81 4.35
CA LYS A 156 -10.93 -7.26 4.35
C LYS A 156 -11.60 -7.07 5.71
N ALA A 157 -10.81 -7.12 6.78
CA ALA A 157 -11.27 -6.84 8.15
C ALA A 157 -11.80 -5.41 8.35
N ASP A 158 -11.46 -4.45 7.48
CA ASP A 158 -12.01 -3.09 7.48
C ASP A 158 -13.47 -3.04 6.98
N TYR A 159 -13.90 -4.08 6.28
CA TYR A 159 -15.17 -4.19 5.57
C TYR A 159 -16.07 -5.22 6.25
N ALA A 160 -16.27 -5.07 7.57
CA ALA A 160 -17.08 -6.00 8.36
C ALA A 160 -18.58 -5.85 8.08
N GLY A 161 -19.33 -6.95 8.27
CA GLY A 161 -20.77 -7.00 8.02
C GLY A 161 -21.13 -7.18 6.54
N ALA A 162 -22.41 -7.45 6.25
CA ALA A 162 -22.87 -7.76 4.90
C ALA A 162 -22.60 -6.62 3.90
N GLU A 163 -22.91 -5.38 4.29
CA GLU A 163 -22.67 -4.18 3.47
C GLU A 163 -21.17 -3.95 3.23
N GLY A 164 -20.34 -4.12 4.27
CA GLY A 164 -18.89 -4.01 4.15
C GLY A 164 -18.34 -5.03 3.16
N LEU A 165 -18.69 -6.31 3.31
CA LEU A 165 -18.24 -7.37 2.41
C LEU A 165 -18.70 -7.15 0.96
N GLN A 166 -19.87 -6.55 0.76
CA GLN A 166 -20.32 -6.15 -0.57
C GLN A 166 -19.43 -5.04 -1.13
N GLU A 167 -19.04 -4.05 -0.33
CA GLU A 167 -18.16 -2.97 -0.77
C GLU A 167 -16.72 -3.45 -1.01
N TRP A 168 -16.21 -4.39 -0.22
CA TRP A 168 -14.94 -5.08 -0.49
C TRP A 168 -14.94 -5.70 -1.89
N LYS A 169 -16.02 -6.40 -2.25
CA LYS A 169 -16.19 -6.94 -3.61
C LYS A 169 -16.35 -5.81 -4.62
N ARG A 170 -17.16 -4.79 -4.32
CA ARG A 170 -17.37 -3.65 -5.23
C ARG A 170 -16.07 -3.00 -5.63
N LEU A 171 -15.17 -2.85 -4.67
CA LEU A 171 -13.84 -2.31 -4.88
C LEU A 171 -13.01 -3.19 -5.81
N MET A 172 -12.90 -4.49 -5.51
CA MET A 172 -12.13 -5.44 -6.31
C MET A 172 -12.57 -5.43 -7.78
N PHE A 173 -13.87 -5.56 -8.04
CA PHE A 173 -14.41 -5.53 -9.40
C PHE A 173 -14.34 -4.12 -10.02
N GLY A 174 -14.38 -3.06 -9.23
CA GLY A 174 -14.17 -1.69 -9.69
C GLY A 174 -12.76 -1.48 -10.26
N GLU A 175 -11.73 -2.05 -9.64
CA GLU A 175 -10.37 -2.07 -10.18
C GLU A 175 -10.30 -2.84 -11.51
N LEU A 176 -10.89 -4.03 -11.56
CA LEU A 176 -10.93 -4.87 -12.76
C LEU A 176 -11.65 -4.17 -13.92
N LYS A 177 -12.81 -3.58 -13.67
CA LYS A 177 -13.58 -2.81 -14.67
C LYS A 177 -12.78 -1.61 -15.20
N ALA A 178 -11.91 -1.04 -14.38
CA ALA A 178 -11.01 0.02 -14.78
C ALA A 178 -9.70 -0.49 -15.41
N GLY A 179 -9.62 -1.78 -15.74
CA GLY A 179 -8.50 -2.42 -16.41
C GLY A 179 -7.27 -2.62 -15.53
N ARG A 180 -7.43 -2.57 -14.19
CA ARG A 180 -6.34 -2.71 -13.23
C ARG A 180 -6.38 -4.09 -12.55
N PRO A 181 -5.29 -4.87 -12.59
CA PRO A 181 -5.20 -6.10 -11.81
C PRO A 181 -5.10 -5.78 -10.32
N VAL A 182 -5.66 -6.65 -9.49
CA VAL A 182 -5.63 -6.55 -8.03
C VAL A 182 -4.60 -7.55 -7.50
N VAL A 183 -3.53 -7.05 -6.88
CA VAL A 183 -2.60 -7.91 -6.14
C VAL A 183 -3.23 -8.23 -4.80
N ILE A 184 -3.30 -9.51 -4.43
CA ILE A 184 -3.92 -9.93 -3.18
C ILE A 184 -2.99 -10.86 -2.41
N ARG A 185 -2.88 -10.63 -1.10
CA ARG A 185 -2.33 -11.60 -0.15
C ARG A 185 -3.48 -12.22 0.62
N ALA A 186 -3.44 -13.54 0.76
CA ALA A 186 -4.43 -14.26 1.54
C ALA A 186 -3.81 -15.53 2.14
N GLU A 187 -4.50 -16.09 3.15
CA GLU A 187 -4.03 -17.24 3.93
C GLU A 187 -5.05 -18.38 3.90
N ARG A 188 -4.56 -19.61 3.72
CA ARG A 188 -5.34 -20.84 3.96
C ARG A 188 -5.38 -21.18 5.44
N ASN A 189 -4.24 -21.00 6.11
CA ASN A 189 -4.01 -21.17 7.54
C ASN A 189 -2.78 -20.35 7.95
N SER A 190 -2.38 -20.43 9.22
CA SER A 190 -1.28 -19.61 9.79
C SER A 190 0.11 -19.86 9.17
N HIS A 191 0.28 -20.93 8.40
CA HIS A 191 1.55 -21.32 7.78
C HIS A 191 1.51 -21.30 6.24
N ASP A 192 0.34 -21.05 5.64
CA ASP A 192 0.13 -21.04 4.19
C ASP A 192 -0.47 -19.70 3.77
N ALA A 193 0.42 -18.74 3.57
CA ALA A 193 0.14 -17.42 3.03
C ALA A 193 0.65 -17.33 1.60
N HIS A 194 -0.16 -16.79 0.69
CA HIS A 194 0.23 -16.61 -0.71
C HIS A 194 -0.10 -15.21 -1.20
N VAL A 195 0.68 -14.73 -2.17
CA VAL A 195 0.43 -13.47 -2.88
C VAL A 195 0.21 -13.79 -4.36
N PHE A 196 -0.93 -13.37 -4.90
CA PHE A 196 -1.36 -13.70 -6.26
C PHE A 196 -2.13 -12.53 -6.87
N ILE A 197 -2.54 -12.66 -8.12
CA ILE A 197 -3.21 -11.59 -8.87
C ILE A 197 -4.62 -12.02 -9.22
N ILE A 198 -5.58 -11.13 -8.96
CA ILE A 198 -6.92 -11.17 -9.52
C ILE A 198 -6.94 -10.23 -10.71
N ASP A 199 -7.21 -10.73 -11.90
CA ASP A 199 -7.03 -9.98 -13.16
C ASP A 199 -8.21 -10.08 -14.12
N GLY A 200 -9.33 -10.65 -13.72
CA GLY A 200 -10.54 -10.66 -14.54
C GLY A 200 -11.75 -11.00 -13.70
N CYS A 201 -12.93 -10.89 -14.27
CA CYS A 201 -14.17 -11.31 -13.63
C CYS A 201 -15.21 -11.76 -14.65
N ARG A 202 -16.04 -12.71 -14.24
CA ARG A 202 -17.20 -13.19 -15.01
C ARG A 202 -18.30 -13.51 -14.01
N ASP A 203 -19.47 -12.93 -14.22
CA ASP A 203 -20.60 -13.01 -13.29
C ASP A 203 -20.19 -12.57 -11.87
N SER A 204 -20.30 -13.45 -10.87
CA SER A 204 -19.87 -13.22 -9.48
C SER A 204 -18.45 -13.72 -9.19
N ALA A 205 -17.78 -14.35 -10.14
CA ALA A 205 -16.47 -14.95 -9.97
C ALA A 205 -15.34 -14.02 -10.45
N VAL A 206 -14.16 -14.20 -9.87
CA VAL A 206 -12.94 -13.49 -10.25
C VAL A 206 -11.92 -14.45 -10.85
N HIS A 207 -11.28 -14.04 -11.93
CA HIS A 207 -10.17 -14.79 -12.51
C HIS A 207 -8.91 -14.58 -11.65
N VAL A 208 -8.26 -15.67 -11.27
CA VAL A 208 -7.06 -15.69 -10.45
C VAL A 208 -5.88 -16.21 -11.26
N ASN A 209 -4.78 -15.47 -11.24
CA ASN A 209 -3.46 -15.91 -11.65
C ASN A 209 -2.60 -16.19 -10.41
N TRP A 210 -2.29 -17.47 -10.19
CA TRP A 210 -1.59 -17.93 -8.98
C TRP A 210 -0.07 -17.73 -9.04
N GLY A 211 0.49 -17.45 -10.22
CA GLY A 211 1.95 -17.45 -10.41
C GLY A 211 2.58 -18.85 -10.33
N TRP A 212 1.85 -19.88 -10.80
CA TRP A 212 2.29 -21.28 -10.82
C TRP A 212 2.40 -21.83 -12.25
N GLY A 213 2.89 -21.02 -13.19
CA GLY A 213 3.05 -21.49 -14.58
C GLY A 213 1.72 -21.68 -15.31
N GLY A 214 0.68 -20.92 -14.94
CA GLY A 214 -0.69 -21.10 -15.45
C GLY A 214 -1.49 -22.22 -14.76
N LYS A 215 -0.84 -23.07 -13.96
CA LYS A 215 -1.52 -24.15 -13.23
C LYS A 215 -2.55 -23.56 -12.25
N LEU A 216 -3.76 -24.11 -12.29
CA LEU A 216 -4.92 -23.67 -11.49
C LEU A 216 -5.41 -22.25 -11.78
N ASN A 217 -4.89 -21.54 -12.78
CA ASN A 217 -5.49 -20.26 -13.16
C ASN A 217 -6.94 -20.48 -13.62
N GLY A 218 -7.83 -19.56 -13.27
CA GLY A 218 -9.25 -19.72 -13.58
C GLY A 218 -10.14 -18.87 -12.72
N TYR A 219 -11.45 -19.10 -12.81
CA TYR A 219 -12.46 -18.32 -12.08
C TYR A 219 -12.76 -18.95 -10.72
N TYR A 220 -12.69 -18.12 -9.67
CA TYR A 220 -12.91 -18.49 -8.29
C TYR A 220 -13.95 -17.57 -7.65
N ASP A 221 -14.62 -18.08 -6.61
CA ASP A 221 -15.41 -17.24 -5.73
C ASP A 221 -14.48 -16.27 -4.95
N PRO A 222 -14.76 -14.95 -4.95
CA PRO A 222 -13.90 -13.93 -4.36
C PRO A 222 -13.84 -13.98 -2.83
N ASP A 223 -14.76 -14.68 -2.17
CA ASP A 223 -14.77 -14.83 -0.71
C ASP A 223 -13.88 -16.00 -0.26
N THR A 224 -13.83 -17.07 -1.05
CA THR A 224 -13.09 -18.30 -0.73
C THR A 224 -11.72 -18.41 -1.38
N LEU A 225 -11.53 -17.87 -2.60
CA LEU A 225 -10.26 -17.86 -3.36
C LEU A 225 -9.50 -19.20 -3.28
N GLY A 226 -10.14 -20.31 -3.63
CA GLY A 226 -9.48 -21.63 -3.63
C GLY A 226 -8.92 -22.07 -2.26
N GLY A 227 -9.57 -21.63 -1.17
CA GLY A 227 -9.20 -21.92 0.21
C GLY A 227 -8.47 -20.79 0.93
N TYR A 228 -7.99 -19.77 0.22
CA TYR A 228 -7.29 -18.61 0.79
C TYR A 228 -8.28 -17.59 1.39
N ARG A 229 -9.00 -18.00 2.44
CA ARG A 229 -10.12 -17.24 3.06
C ARG A 229 -9.72 -16.35 4.23
N LEU A 230 -8.53 -16.54 4.80
CA LEU A 230 -8.07 -15.84 5.99
C LEU A 230 -7.19 -14.64 5.62
N ASN A 231 -7.19 -13.60 6.46
CA ASN A 231 -6.29 -12.45 6.38
C ASN A 231 -6.12 -11.89 4.94
N GLN A 232 -7.24 -11.74 4.21
CA GLN A 232 -7.27 -11.20 2.86
C GLN A 232 -6.94 -9.70 2.88
N ARG A 233 -5.89 -9.33 2.15
CA ARG A 233 -5.41 -7.95 1.99
C ARG A 233 -5.18 -7.70 0.51
N MET A 234 -5.84 -6.71 -0.07
CA MET A 234 -5.66 -6.38 -1.49
C MET A 234 -4.88 -5.08 -1.65
N VAL A 235 -4.09 -5.01 -2.71
CA VAL A 235 -3.49 -3.79 -3.21
C VAL A 235 -4.38 -3.26 -4.33
N VAL A 236 -4.81 -2.02 -4.19
CA VAL A 236 -5.67 -1.29 -5.14
C VAL A 236 -4.95 -0.07 -5.67
N ASP A 237 -5.49 0.54 -6.73
CA ASP A 237 -4.85 1.65 -7.44
C ASP A 237 -3.47 1.26 -8.03
N VAL A 238 -3.34 -0.02 -8.43
CA VAL A 238 -2.13 -0.59 -9.04
C VAL A 238 -2.04 -0.12 -10.50
N ALA A 239 -1.38 1.02 -10.69
CA ALA A 239 -1.15 1.61 -12.02
C ALA A 239 0.18 2.38 -12.06
N PRO A 240 0.84 2.47 -13.23
CA PRO A 240 2.01 3.32 -13.40
C PRO A 240 1.67 4.81 -13.27
N GLU A 241 2.66 5.65 -12.91
CA GLU A 241 2.49 7.11 -12.97
C GLU A 241 2.39 7.59 -14.45
N PRO A 242 1.58 8.63 -14.76
CA PRO A 242 0.85 9.50 -13.84
C PRO A 242 -0.64 9.11 -13.64
N TYR A 243 -0.93 7.98 -12.97
CA TYR A 243 -2.30 7.68 -12.51
C TYR A 243 -2.79 8.66 -11.42
N ARG A 244 -4.09 9.00 -11.49
CA ARG A 244 -4.82 9.75 -10.47
C ARG A 244 -6.18 9.09 -10.25
N PRO A 245 -6.52 8.64 -9.03
CA PRO A 245 -7.84 8.09 -8.76
C PRO A 245 -8.89 9.20 -8.74
N ALA A 246 -10.15 8.82 -8.93
CA ALA A 246 -11.28 9.71 -8.70
C ALA A 246 -11.22 10.26 -7.27
N THR A 247 -11.20 11.59 -7.15
CA THR A 247 -11.05 12.29 -5.87
C THR A 247 -12.26 13.17 -5.61
N ARG A 248 -12.95 12.95 -4.50
CA ARG A 248 -14.04 13.83 -4.08
C ARG A 248 -13.44 15.15 -3.62
N THR A 249 -13.87 16.25 -4.23
CA THR A 249 -13.43 17.59 -3.83
C THR A 249 -14.55 18.31 -3.08
N VAL A 250 -14.24 18.83 -1.89
CA VAL A 250 -15.16 19.62 -1.07
C VAL A 250 -14.52 20.98 -0.79
N THR A 251 -15.22 22.06 -1.11
CA THR A 251 -14.78 23.43 -0.79
C THR A 251 -15.64 23.97 0.35
N LEU A 252 -15.03 24.21 1.51
CA LEU A 252 -15.73 24.71 2.69
C LEU A 252 -15.76 26.22 2.70
N ARG A 253 -16.96 26.78 2.86
CA ARG A 253 -17.15 28.23 3.09
C ARG A 253 -17.01 28.62 4.56
N ARG A 254 -17.27 27.66 5.47
CA ARG A 254 -17.19 27.84 6.93
C ARG A 254 -16.43 26.64 7.53
N PRO A 255 -15.44 26.87 8.40
CA PRO A 255 -14.77 25.79 9.12
C PRO A 255 -15.75 24.93 9.92
N GLY A 256 -15.49 23.63 10.03
CA GLY A 256 -16.30 22.67 10.78
C GLY A 256 -17.51 22.12 10.02
N THR A 257 -17.66 22.45 8.73
CA THR A 257 -18.83 22.05 7.92
C THR A 257 -18.59 20.84 7.01
N LEU A 258 -17.42 20.19 7.06
CA LEU A 258 -17.13 19.03 6.23
C LEU A 258 -18.17 17.90 6.41
N ALA A 259 -18.68 17.71 7.62
CA ALA A 259 -19.69 16.70 7.92
C ALA A 259 -20.99 16.85 7.10
N ALA A 260 -21.35 18.06 6.69
CA ALA A 260 -22.52 18.30 5.84
C ALA A 260 -22.32 17.77 4.40
N HIS A 261 -21.07 17.49 4.02
CA HIS A 261 -20.70 16.99 2.70
C HIS A 261 -20.31 15.52 2.71
N ILE A 262 -20.39 14.81 3.85
CA ILE A 262 -19.97 13.41 3.96
C ILE A 262 -21.09 12.61 4.61
N GLY A 263 -21.76 11.76 3.81
CA GLY A 263 -22.85 10.91 4.26
C GLY A 263 -22.37 9.60 4.92
N PRO A 264 -23.28 8.81 5.51
CA PRO A 264 -22.93 7.54 6.15
C PRO A 264 -22.25 6.53 5.21
N ALA A 265 -22.74 6.40 3.97
CA ALA A 265 -22.20 5.49 2.97
C ALA A 265 -20.76 5.83 2.55
N ASP A 266 -20.36 7.10 2.65
CA ASP A 266 -18.99 7.53 2.30
C ASP A 266 -17.94 6.89 3.19
N ARG A 267 -18.29 6.45 4.41
CA ARG A 267 -17.34 5.76 5.29
C ARG A 267 -16.74 4.51 4.65
N LEU A 268 -17.51 3.81 3.82
CA LEU A 268 -17.10 2.57 3.18
C LEU A 268 -16.52 2.78 1.77
N THR A 269 -16.79 3.92 1.14
CA THR A 269 -16.50 4.13 -0.29
C THR A 269 -15.53 5.29 -0.57
N LEU A 270 -15.47 6.30 0.31
CA LEU A 270 -14.67 7.50 0.08
C LEU A 270 -13.21 7.26 0.40
N ARG A 271 -12.41 7.02 -0.64
CA ARG A 271 -10.96 6.76 -0.50
C ARG A 271 -10.05 7.96 -0.71
N HIS A 272 -10.47 8.91 -1.53
CA HIS A 272 -9.66 10.07 -1.89
C HIS A 272 -10.49 11.34 -1.70
N LEU A 273 -10.06 12.18 -0.76
CA LEU A 273 -10.73 13.43 -0.42
C LEU A 273 -9.77 14.59 -0.62
N ARG A 274 -10.21 15.62 -1.33
CA ARG A 274 -9.59 16.94 -1.37
C ARG A 274 -10.48 17.93 -0.64
N VAL A 275 -9.91 18.67 0.30
CA VAL A 275 -10.60 19.74 1.01
C VAL A 275 -9.93 21.08 0.70
N ALA A 276 -10.73 22.06 0.33
CA ALA A 276 -10.30 23.44 0.10
C ALA A 276 -11.07 24.41 0.99
N GLY A 277 -10.48 25.57 1.26
CA GLY A 277 -11.05 26.60 2.13
C GLY A 277 -10.63 26.44 3.60
N ALA A 278 -11.23 27.23 4.48
CA ALA A 278 -10.86 27.24 5.88
C ALA A 278 -11.42 26.01 6.61
N ILE A 279 -10.55 25.28 7.32
CA ILE A 279 -10.89 24.08 8.09
C ILE A 279 -10.57 24.28 9.57
N ASN A 280 -11.18 23.49 10.45
CA ASN A 280 -10.85 23.46 11.88
C ASN A 280 -10.67 22.03 12.43
N GLY A 281 -10.49 21.92 13.74
CA GLY A 281 -10.32 20.62 14.40
C GLY A 281 -11.50 19.65 14.24
N ALA A 282 -12.72 20.12 13.99
CA ALA A 282 -13.87 19.24 13.73
C ALA A 282 -13.75 18.55 12.37
N ASP A 283 -13.38 19.29 11.32
CA ASP A 283 -13.14 18.72 9.99
C ASP A 283 -12.00 17.70 10.02
N ILE A 284 -10.92 18.01 10.74
CA ILE A 284 -9.78 17.09 10.93
C ILE A 284 -10.19 15.84 11.67
N ARG A 285 -10.98 15.94 12.75
CA ARG A 285 -11.47 14.75 13.49
C ARG A 285 -12.31 13.85 12.59
N LEU A 286 -13.16 14.42 11.74
CA LEU A 286 -13.92 13.66 10.76
C LEU A 286 -13.00 12.95 9.77
N MET A 287 -12.06 13.67 9.15
CA MET A 287 -11.09 13.08 8.23
C MET A 287 -10.25 11.97 8.89
N ARG A 288 -9.82 12.17 10.14
CA ARG A 288 -9.14 11.15 10.93
C ARG A 288 -10.00 9.90 11.08
N THR A 289 -11.29 10.07 11.41
CA THR A 289 -12.24 8.95 11.56
C THR A 289 -12.42 8.20 10.26
N LEU A 290 -12.63 8.93 9.16
CA LEU A 290 -12.75 8.37 7.82
C LEU A 290 -11.48 7.63 7.40
N ALA A 291 -10.30 8.04 7.85
CA ALA A 291 -9.02 7.40 7.57
C ALA A 291 -8.66 6.26 8.55
N GLY A 292 -9.65 5.76 9.29
CA GLY A 292 -9.49 4.64 10.23
C GLY A 292 -8.92 5.02 11.59
N GLY A 293 -8.79 6.31 11.90
CA GLY A 293 -8.33 6.82 13.19
C GLY A 293 -9.46 6.89 14.23
N GLY A 294 -9.33 6.10 15.30
CA GLY A 294 -10.29 6.01 16.41
C GLY A 294 -9.81 5.04 17.50
N PRO A 295 -10.55 4.88 18.62
CA PRO A 295 -10.23 3.87 19.63
C PRO A 295 -10.11 2.47 19.01
N LYS A 296 -9.14 1.68 19.48
CA LYS A 296 -8.87 0.32 18.98
C LYS A 296 -10.18 -0.49 18.90
N GLY A 297 -10.48 -1.03 17.71
CA GLY A 297 -11.63 -1.94 17.51
C GLY A 297 -12.82 -1.36 16.75
N ARG A 298 -12.84 -0.06 16.43
CA ARG A 298 -13.84 0.54 15.51
C ARG A 298 -13.11 1.30 14.39
N ARG A 299 -12.73 0.57 13.34
CA ARG A 299 -12.14 1.17 12.14
C ARG A 299 -13.23 1.98 11.42
N GLY A 300 -13.08 3.31 11.41
CA GLY A 300 -14.17 4.26 11.13
C GLY A 300 -14.40 4.65 9.66
N GLY A 301 -13.57 4.15 8.74
CA GLY A 301 -13.74 4.34 7.30
C GLY A 301 -12.52 3.93 6.47
N VAL A 302 -12.60 4.09 5.15
CA VAL A 302 -11.61 3.62 4.15
C VAL A 302 -10.76 4.73 3.51
N LEU A 303 -10.76 5.94 4.07
CA LEU A 303 -10.09 7.10 3.46
C LEU A 303 -8.58 6.91 3.44
N ALA A 304 -8.04 6.75 2.23
CA ALA A 304 -6.64 6.43 2.00
C ALA A 304 -5.77 7.65 1.73
N THR A 305 -6.32 8.70 1.11
CA THR A 305 -5.57 9.94 0.84
C THR A 305 -6.37 11.20 1.11
N ILE A 306 -5.69 12.19 1.67
CA ILE A 306 -6.27 13.51 1.96
C ILE A 306 -5.42 14.58 1.28
N ASP A 307 -6.06 15.44 0.48
CA ASP A 307 -5.40 16.60 -0.10
C ASP A 307 -5.90 17.88 0.59
N LEU A 308 -5.05 18.46 1.43
CA LEU A 308 -5.25 19.72 2.15
C LEU A 308 -4.37 20.85 1.59
N SER A 309 -3.76 20.66 0.42
CA SER A 309 -2.87 21.68 -0.18
C SER A 309 -3.56 23.01 -0.45
N ARG A 310 -4.90 22.99 -0.60
CA ARG A 310 -5.77 24.17 -0.78
C ARG A 310 -6.62 24.50 0.45
N ALA A 311 -6.36 23.83 1.58
CA ALA A 311 -7.00 24.15 2.85
C ALA A 311 -6.23 25.23 3.58
N VAL A 312 -6.92 26.00 4.41
CA VAL A 312 -6.31 26.99 5.30
C VAL A 312 -6.62 26.58 6.74
N ILE A 313 -5.57 26.46 7.55
CA ILE A 313 -5.67 26.19 8.98
C ILE A 313 -4.59 26.99 9.72
N LEU A 314 -4.98 27.60 10.85
CA LEU A 314 -4.04 28.37 11.68
C LEU A 314 -3.01 27.46 12.36
N THR A 315 -3.47 26.35 12.96
CA THR A 315 -2.61 25.38 13.62
C THR A 315 -3.23 23.99 13.48
N MET A 316 -2.44 23.00 13.05
CA MET A 316 -2.90 21.62 13.15
C MET A 316 -2.99 21.22 14.63
N PRO A 317 -4.10 20.62 15.08
CA PRO A 317 -4.19 20.11 16.45
C PRO A 317 -3.16 19.00 16.67
N ASP A 318 -2.66 18.88 17.90
CA ASP A 318 -1.88 17.72 18.31
C ASP A 318 -2.69 16.44 18.03
N SER A 319 -2.00 15.38 17.56
CA SER A 319 -2.63 14.11 17.17
C SER A 319 -3.69 14.22 16.06
N ALA A 320 -3.59 15.24 15.18
CA ALA A 320 -4.54 15.51 14.07
C ALA A 320 -5.00 14.27 13.30
N PHE A 321 -4.05 13.42 12.91
CA PHE A 321 -4.25 12.18 12.16
C PHE A 321 -3.61 10.98 12.88
N CYS A 322 -3.42 11.05 14.20
CA CYS A 322 -2.88 9.95 14.98
C CYS A 322 -3.76 8.69 14.83
N GLY A 323 -3.13 7.55 14.57
CA GLY A 323 -3.79 6.25 14.47
C GLY A 323 -4.57 6.03 13.18
N CYS A 324 -4.42 6.88 12.15
CA CYS A 324 -5.07 6.67 10.86
C CYS A 324 -4.53 5.40 10.18
N ALA A 325 -5.22 4.28 10.37
CA ALA A 325 -4.83 2.97 9.84
C ALA A 325 -4.82 2.92 8.31
N ASN A 326 -5.67 3.69 7.64
CA ASN A 326 -5.84 3.63 6.18
C ASN A 326 -5.11 4.75 5.44
N LEU A 327 -4.68 5.80 6.14
CA LEU A 327 -4.02 6.94 5.53
C LEU A 327 -2.65 6.54 4.96
N THR A 328 -2.49 6.73 3.66
CA THR A 328 -1.28 6.39 2.91
C THR A 328 -0.50 7.61 2.44
N TYR A 329 -1.20 8.73 2.25
CA TYR A 329 -0.65 10.02 1.86
C TYR A 329 -1.55 11.16 2.34
N VAL A 330 -0.93 12.26 2.75
CA VAL A 330 -1.62 13.54 2.96
C VAL A 330 -0.82 14.66 2.32
N ALA A 331 -1.46 15.46 1.47
CA ALA A 331 -0.89 16.74 1.06
C ALA A 331 -1.25 17.76 2.13
N LEU A 332 -0.24 18.32 2.79
CA LEU A 332 -0.43 19.24 3.92
C LEU A 332 -0.69 20.68 3.43
N PRO A 333 -1.41 21.51 4.21
CA PRO A 333 -1.56 22.93 3.91
C PRO A 333 -0.22 23.64 3.79
N LEU A 334 -0.06 24.47 2.75
CA LEU A 334 1.20 25.18 2.49
C LEU A 334 1.55 26.20 3.58
N THR A 335 0.55 26.68 4.32
CA THR A 335 0.68 27.70 5.36
C THR A 335 1.09 27.15 6.73
N LEU A 336 1.35 25.84 6.86
CA LEU A 336 1.70 25.27 8.16
C LEU A 336 3.07 25.76 8.64
N PRO A 337 3.17 26.32 9.87
CA PRO A 337 4.44 26.71 10.45
C PRO A 337 5.19 25.51 11.05
N GLU A 338 4.49 24.43 11.40
CA GLU A 338 5.04 23.25 12.05
C GLU A 338 4.20 22.00 11.77
N ILE A 339 4.80 20.82 12.01
CA ILE A 339 4.08 19.56 12.16
C ILE A 339 3.87 19.30 13.65
N SER A 340 2.61 19.35 14.10
CA SER A 340 2.21 19.27 15.51
C SER A 340 2.57 17.96 16.21
N ARG A 341 2.50 17.93 17.55
CA ARG A 341 2.91 16.76 18.32
C ARG A 341 2.03 15.58 17.96
N TYR A 342 2.66 14.43 17.70
CA TYR A 342 1.98 13.19 17.35
C TYR A 342 1.03 13.29 16.15
N ALA A 343 1.17 14.30 15.28
CA ALA A 343 0.21 14.60 14.21
C ALA A 343 -0.15 13.37 13.34
N PHE A 344 0.83 12.51 13.06
CA PHE A 344 0.69 11.27 12.28
C PHE A 344 1.16 10.04 13.05
N ALA A 345 1.26 10.10 14.38
CA ALA A 345 1.72 8.96 15.17
C ALA A 345 0.84 7.72 14.93
N SER A 346 1.46 6.54 14.86
CA SER A 346 0.80 5.25 14.62
C SER A 346 -0.05 5.21 13.35
N CYS A 347 0.39 5.85 12.25
CA CYS A 347 -0.20 5.66 10.92
C CYS A 347 0.57 4.55 10.17
N PRO A 348 0.21 3.26 10.32
CA PRO A 348 1.02 2.16 9.83
C PRO A 348 1.14 2.13 8.30
N ASN A 349 0.17 2.69 7.57
CA ASN A 349 0.14 2.67 6.10
C ASN A 349 0.64 3.97 5.45
N LEU A 350 0.95 5.02 6.24
CA LEU A 350 1.52 6.26 5.73
C LEU A 350 2.92 5.95 5.17
N ASN A 351 3.07 6.07 3.86
CA ASN A 351 4.30 5.68 3.17
C ASN A 351 5.09 6.85 2.58
N ARG A 352 4.44 8.01 2.44
CA ARG A 352 5.05 9.24 1.98
C ARG A 352 4.49 10.45 2.70
N ILE A 353 5.37 11.42 2.97
CA ILE A 353 4.96 12.76 3.41
C ILE A 353 5.84 13.83 2.75
N ASP A 354 5.19 14.81 2.12
CA ASP A 354 5.85 16.01 1.63
C ASP A 354 5.64 17.12 2.67
N ILE A 355 6.68 17.50 3.40
CA ILE A 355 6.59 18.51 4.45
C ILE A 355 6.64 19.91 3.80
N PRO A 356 5.63 20.79 3.99
CA PRO A 356 5.52 22.07 3.30
C PRO A 356 6.69 23.03 3.53
N ALA A 357 6.94 23.88 2.54
CA ALA A 357 8.09 24.80 2.53
C ALA A 357 8.18 25.77 3.71
N MET A 358 7.08 26.07 4.41
CA MET A 358 7.05 26.98 5.56
C MET A 358 7.29 26.29 6.91
N VAL A 359 7.34 24.96 6.96
CA VAL A 359 7.48 24.21 8.21
C VAL A 359 8.87 24.40 8.81
N GLY A 360 8.95 25.12 9.93
CA GLY A 360 10.17 25.34 10.69
C GLY A 360 10.51 24.22 11.68
N GLU A 361 9.52 23.44 12.11
CA GLU A 361 9.71 22.40 13.12
C GLU A 361 8.82 21.17 12.89
N ILE A 362 9.40 19.99 13.12
CA ILE A 362 8.67 18.73 13.28
C ILE A 362 8.63 18.41 14.77
N LYS A 363 7.46 18.46 15.41
CA LYS A 363 7.34 18.32 16.87
C LYS A 363 7.51 16.87 17.35
N ARG A 364 7.52 16.73 18.67
CA ARG A 364 7.61 15.45 19.39
C ARG A 364 6.67 14.40 18.81
N GLY A 365 7.22 13.25 18.43
CA GLY A 365 6.48 12.06 18.01
C GLY A 365 5.64 12.22 16.74
N ALA A 366 5.85 13.28 15.93
CA ALA A 366 5.01 13.60 14.78
C ALA A 366 4.70 12.41 13.85
N PHE A 367 5.67 11.54 13.60
CA PHE A 367 5.57 10.33 12.77
C PHE A 367 5.93 9.06 13.55
N TYR A 368 5.83 9.07 14.89
CA TYR A 368 6.14 7.91 15.74
C TYR A 368 5.36 6.67 15.26
N GLY A 369 6.05 5.55 15.00
CA GLY A 369 5.39 4.30 14.61
C GLY A 369 4.76 4.30 13.21
N CYS A 370 5.19 5.18 12.31
CA CYS A 370 4.84 5.09 10.89
C CYS A 370 5.70 4.04 10.19
N PHE A 371 5.42 2.75 10.44
CA PHE A 371 6.31 1.64 10.04
C PHE A 371 6.59 1.54 8.54
N ASN A 372 5.65 1.99 7.70
CA ASN A 372 5.76 1.98 6.23
C ASN A 372 6.24 3.32 5.63
N LEU A 373 6.61 4.32 6.44
CA LEU A 373 7.07 5.61 5.93
C LEU A 373 8.43 5.44 5.24
N ILE A 374 8.46 5.64 3.92
CA ILE A 374 9.62 5.40 3.05
C ILE A 374 10.17 6.71 2.51
N ASP A 375 9.28 7.60 2.08
CA ASP A 375 9.62 8.84 1.38
C ASP A 375 9.24 10.06 2.24
N VAL A 376 10.25 10.81 2.67
CA VAL A 376 10.08 12.01 3.50
C VAL A 376 10.84 13.15 2.84
N THR A 377 10.10 14.11 2.28
CA THR A 377 10.70 15.35 1.78
C THR A 377 10.68 16.40 2.88
N LEU A 378 11.87 16.84 3.32
CA LEU A 378 12.05 17.87 4.34
C LEU A 378 12.30 19.26 3.70
N PRO A 379 11.70 20.35 4.20
CA PRO A 379 11.82 21.66 3.58
C PRO A 379 13.11 22.37 4.00
N ALA A 380 13.61 23.27 3.16
CA ALA A 380 14.79 24.10 3.46
C ALA A 380 14.60 25.07 4.65
N SER A 381 13.36 25.24 5.14
CA SER A 381 13.03 26.03 6.32
C SER A 381 13.17 25.25 7.63
N LEU A 382 13.27 23.92 7.60
CA LEU A 382 13.28 23.09 8.80
C LEU A 382 14.49 23.40 9.70
N ARG A 383 14.23 23.76 10.96
CA ARG A 383 15.26 24.09 11.96
C ARG A 383 15.46 22.98 12.98
N ALA A 384 14.37 22.31 13.37
CA ALA A 384 14.38 21.35 14.46
C ALA A 384 13.52 20.10 14.16
N ILE A 385 14.03 18.95 14.59
CA ILE A 385 13.30 17.68 14.63
C ILE A 385 13.14 17.28 16.10
N GLY A 386 11.90 17.14 16.56
CA GLY A 386 11.56 16.89 17.95
C GLY A 386 11.86 15.46 18.42
N ALA A 387 11.73 15.26 19.73
CA ALA A 387 11.95 13.96 20.36
C ALA A 387 11.04 12.87 19.75
N SER A 388 11.62 11.71 19.44
CA SER A 388 10.92 10.56 18.84
C SER A 388 10.14 10.85 17.53
N ALA A 389 10.43 11.95 16.83
CA ALA A 389 9.65 12.40 15.67
C ALA A 389 9.46 11.31 14.59
N PHE A 390 10.49 10.53 14.30
CA PHE A 390 10.52 9.41 13.34
C PHE A 390 10.90 8.09 14.02
N ASN A 391 10.60 7.92 15.30
CA ASN A 391 10.89 6.68 16.00
C ASN A 391 10.06 5.53 15.41
N SER A 392 10.69 4.37 15.24
CA SER A 392 10.08 3.15 14.68
C SER A 392 9.54 3.32 13.25
N CYS A 393 10.11 4.24 12.47
CA CYS A 393 9.85 4.33 11.03
C CYS A 393 10.70 3.29 10.28
N THR A 394 10.33 2.02 10.40
CA THR A 394 11.17 0.88 9.99
C THR A 394 11.42 0.78 8.49
N SER A 395 10.62 1.42 7.64
CA SER A 395 10.82 1.41 6.17
C SER A 395 11.63 2.61 5.65
N LEU A 396 11.96 3.57 6.53
CA LEU A 396 12.80 4.69 6.16
C LEU A 396 14.24 4.19 5.99
N THR A 397 14.82 4.41 4.82
CA THR A 397 16.13 3.86 4.42
C THR A 397 17.22 4.92 4.39
N GLU A 398 16.85 6.10 3.92
CA GLU A 398 17.71 7.27 3.84
C GLU A 398 16.97 8.52 4.30
N LEU A 399 17.73 9.48 4.84
CA LEU A 399 17.20 10.80 5.15
C LEU A 399 18.28 11.87 4.96
N HIS A 400 17.92 12.96 4.28
CA HIS A 400 18.79 14.10 4.06
C HIS A 400 18.27 15.29 4.86
N LEU A 401 18.97 15.66 5.93
CA LEU A 401 18.60 16.81 6.75
C LEU A 401 18.99 18.11 6.01
N PRO A 402 18.05 19.06 5.86
CA PRO A 402 18.31 20.36 5.24
C PRO A 402 19.43 21.14 5.92
N ARG A 403 20.08 22.05 5.17
CA ARG A 403 21.19 22.89 5.65
C ARG A 403 20.90 23.68 6.94
N SER A 404 19.64 23.99 7.15
CA SER A 404 19.15 24.80 8.25
C SER A 404 18.88 24.06 9.55
N VAL A 405 18.94 22.72 9.56
CA VAL A 405 18.67 21.92 10.75
C VAL A 405 19.81 22.09 11.75
N THR A 406 19.48 22.58 12.95
CA THR A 406 20.44 22.80 14.04
C THR A 406 20.26 21.84 15.21
N SER A 407 19.07 21.23 15.34
CA SER A 407 18.75 20.31 16.42
C SER A 407 17.93 19.08 16.00
N VAL A 408 18.30 17.94 16.58
CA VAL A 408 17.59 16.65 16.51
C VAL A 408 17.34 16.18 17.95
N GLY A 409 16.08 15.97 18.30
CA GLY A 409 15.66 15.64 19.66
C GLY A 409 16.01 14.19 20.07
N PRO A 410 15.88 13.88 21.38
CA PRO A 410 16.13 12.54 21.89
C PRO A 410 15.31 11.46 21.18
N GLY A 411 15.94 10.36 20.81
CA GLY A 411 15.28 9.23 20.15
C GLY A 411 14.61 9.55 18.81
N ALA A 412 14.92 10.68 18.16
CA ALA A 412 14.22 11.16 16.96
C ALA A 412 14.07 10.10 15.86
N PHE A 413 15.08 9.25 15.65
CA PHE A 413 15.07 8.17 14.65
C PHE A 413 15.22 6.78 15.29
N ALA A 414 15.05 6.66 16.60
CA ALA A 414 15.29 5.40 17.30
C ALA A 414 14.40 4.28 16.75
N TYR A 415 14.97 3.08 16.60
CA TYR A 415 14.32 1.87 16.09
C TYR A 415 13.83 1.94 14.64
N SER A 416 14.26 2.94 13.86
CA SER A 416 14.11 2.97 12.41
C SER A 416 15.15 2.04 11.78
N LYS A 417 14.93 0.73 11.89
CA LYS A 417 15.92 -0.34 11.67
C LYS A 417 16.60 -0.32 10.30
N ASN A 418 15.87 0.08 9.25
CA ASN A 418 16.41 0.11 7.89
C ASN A 418 17.07 1.44 7.53
N LEU A 419 17.07 2.43 8.42
CA LEU A 419 17.74 3.71 8.19
C LEU A 419 19.24 3.46 8.24
N HIS A 420 19.90 3.43 7.08
CA HIS A 420 21.33 3.21 6.94
C HIS A 420 22.07 4.48 6.50
N THR A 421 21.40 5.37 5.77
CA THR A 421 22.00 6.63 5.29
C THR A 421 21.36 7.83 5.99
N LEU A 422 22.15 8.57 6.77
CA LEU A 422 21.74 9.88 7.31
C LEU A 422 22.76 10.93 6.92
N THR A 423 22.30 11.94 6.18
CA THR A 423 23.10 13.09 5.79
C THR A 423 22.68 14.31 6.60
N ALA A 424 23.63 15.04 7.17
CA ALA A 424 23.37 16.18 8.05
C ALA A 424 24.25 17.39 7.73
N PRO A 425 23.78 18.63 7.98
CA PRO A 425 24.61 19.82 7.77
C PRO A 425 25.68 19.98 8.84
N LYS A 426 26.74 20.74 8.54
CA LYS A 426 27.71 21.21 9.56
C LYS A 426 27.05 21.98 10.71
N ALA A 427 25.96 22.70 10.43
CA ALA A 427 25.22 23.48 11.42
C ALA A 427 24.52 22.63 12.50
N LEU A 428 24.36 21.31 12.31
CA LEU A 428 23.76 20.42 13.31
C LEU A 428 24.73 20.20 14.48
N HIS A 429 24.47 20.85 15.61
CA HIS A 429 25.29 20.78 16.82
C HIS A 429 24.56 20.11 18.00
N ASN A 430 23.23 20.06 17.98
CA ASN A 430 22.43 19.43 19.04
C ASN A 430 21.84 18.10 18.56
N ILE A 431 22.45 16.98 18.98
CA ILE A 431 21.93 15.63 18.72
C ILE A 431 21.54 15.02 20.06
N GLY A 432 20.23 14.83 20.25
CA GLY A 432 19.67 14.29 21.49
C GLY A 432 20.12 12.85 21.75
N ARG A 433 20.10 12.47 23.03
CA ARG A 433 20.41 11.11 23.48
C ARG A 433 19.60 10.08 22.68
N ASP A 434 20.26 8.98 22.31
CA ASP A 434 19.65 7.84 21.62
C ASP A 434 18.98 8.19 20.28
N ALA A 435 19.29 9.36 19.66
CA ALA A 435 18.66 9.81 18.42
C ALA A 435 18.69 8.75 17.30
N LEU A 436 19.74 7.93 17.24
CA LEU A 436 19.96 6.87 16.23
C LEU A 436 19.92 5.45 16.82
N LYS A 437 19.46 5.27 18.07
CA LYS A 437 19.46 3.97 18.74
C LYS A 437 18.68 2.93 17.93
N GLY A 438 19.31 1.80 17.60
CA GLY A 438 18.65 0.72 16.85
C GLY A 438 18.36 1.04 15.38
N THR A 439 19.06 2.03 14.81
CA THR A 439 19.16 2.23 13.35
C THR A 439 20.36 1.47 12.79
N ALA A 440 20.46 1.37 11.46
CA ALA A 440 21.63 0.84 10.76
C ALA A 440 22.67 1.93 10.41
N VAL A 441 22.48 3.18 10.88
CA VAL A 441 23.42 4.29 10.66
C VAL A 441 24.68 4.07 11.49
N THR A 442 25.79 3.77 10.83
CA THR A 442 27.11 3.64 11.47
C THR A 442 27.85 4.97 11.58
N LYS A 443 27.58 5.91 10.66
CA LYS A 443 28.18 7.24 10.62
C LYS A 443 27.20 8.25 10.02
N ILE A 444 27.20 9.47 10.56
CA ILE A 444 26.46 10.61 9.97
C ILE A 444 27.34 11.27 8.90
N ASN A 445 26.82 11.36 7.67
CA ASN A 445 27.51 12.01 6.56
C ASN A 445 27.31 13.52 6.65
N ARG A 446 28.39 14.29 6.88
CA ARG A 446 28.32 15.76 6.99
C ARG A 446 28.47 16.41 5.60
N LEU A 447 27.53 17.30 5.25
CA LEU A 447 27.58 18.14 4.04
C LEU A 447 28.38 19.42 4.23
#